data_AF-A0AAV1ZBW8-F1
#
_entry.id   AF-A0AAV1ZBW8-F1
#
_cell.length_a   1.000
_cell.length_b   1.000
_cell.length_c   1.000
_cell.angle_alpha   90.00
_cell.angle_beta   90.00
_cell.angle_gamma   90.00
#
_symmetry.space_group_name_H-M   'P 1'
#
loop_
_entity.id
_entity.type
_entity.pdbx_description
1 polymer ?
#
loop_
_entity_poly.entity_id
_entity_poly.type
_entity_poly.pdbx_seq_one_letter_code
_entity_poly.pdbx_strand_id
1 'polypeptide(L)'
;QLKYCIFPCIWPNSQSLRGGKVLYTDLLIKQKRNLSVVLVLDLSKAEELWYTMQTLLDAVKKQIDHALELSKDPEARNKLYEVARSRIPNGHEDSSAIEPFPVPLLIIGSKYDLFQGEDFQKRKLMCKSLRYIAHTYAASLMFTSSKSETLITKVRVSISAMVFGTSCSKTTISDHNKPLYICAGADSFESIGSFTTLNVENKTLPKSLEAVKNIFSSHFLQVESRNIVPEDPANDPHFKEPDIDNMRAQKKKGIGRI
;
A
#
# COMPACT_ATOMS: atom_id res chain seq x y z
N GLN A 1 12.39 6.09 20.25
CA GLN A 1 11.57 4.88 20.14
C GLN A 1 10.57 5.08 19.01
N LEU A 2 10.88 4.52 17.83
CA LEU A 2 10.03 4.57 16.65
C LEU A 2 8.84 3.63 16.86
N LYS A 3 7.63 4.06 16.49
CA LYS A 3 6.44 3.20 16.50
C LYS A 3 5.91 3.07 15.07
N TYR A 4 5.68 1.82 14.68
CA TYR A 4 5.32 1.36 13.35
C TYR A 4 3.82 1.56 13.09
N CYS A 5 3.47 1.91 11.86
CA CYS A 5 2.16 1.61 11.27
C CYS A 5 2.41 0.72 10.06
N ILE A 6 2.63 -0.57 10.33
CA ILE A 6 2.48 -1.59 9.28
C ILE A 6 0.97 -1.72 9.11
N PHE A 7 0.45 -1.50 7.91
CA PHE A 7 -0.92 -1.89 7.57
C PHE A 7 -0.85 -3.33 7.03
N PRO A 8 -0.96 -4.38 7.88
CA PRO A 8 -1.42 -5.64 7.35
C PRO A 8 -2.81 -5.40 6.78
N CYS A 9 -3.12 -6.06 5.66
CA CYS A 9 -4.39 -6.00 4.97
C CYS A 9 -5.50 -6.61 5.86
N ILE A 10 -5.88 -5.92 6.92
CA ILE A 10 -7.03 -6.19 7.79
C ILE A 10 -7.51 -4.82 8.30
N TRP A 11 -8.27 -4.09 7.49
CA TRP A 11 -9.24 -3.15 8.05
C TRP A 11 -10.56 -3.19 7.29
N PRO A 12 -11.66 -3.54 7.97
CA PRO A 12 -13.01 -3.50 7.46
C PRO A 12 -13.76 -2.25 7.93
N ASN A 13 -14.49 -1.65 6.99
CA ASN A 13 -15.62 -0.74 7.13
C ASN A 13 -15.61 0.43 8.13
N SER A 14 -16.19 1.52 7.60
CA SER A 14 -16.28 2.89 8.10
C SER A 14 -16.91 3.12 9.48
N GLN A 15 -17.35 2.07 10.19
CA GLN A 15 -17.91 2.21 11.55
C GLN A 15 -16.90 1.93 12.68
N SER A 16 -15.83 1.16 12.43
CA SER A 16 -14.73 0.95 13.40
C SER A 16 -13.75 2.13 13.47
N LEU A 17 -13.99 3.18 12.66
CA LEU A 17 -13.15 4.36 12.56
C LEU A 17 -13.04 5.19 13.84
N ARG A 18 -13.84 4.99 14.90
CA ARG A 18 -13.71 5.83 16.11
C ARG A 18 -12.45 5.52 16.93
N GLY A 19 -12.07 4.25 17.08
CA GLY A 19 -10.87 3.86 17.83
C GLY A 19 -9.58 4.08 17.03
N GLY A 20 -9.61 3.73 15.73
CA GLY A 20 -8.49 3.93 14.81
C GLY A 20 -8.21 5.40 14.48
N LYS A 21 -9.25 6.22 14.20
CA LYS A 21 -9.04 7.65 13.89
C LYS A 21 -8.28 8.37 15.00
N VAL A 22 -8.62 8.11 16.26
CA VAL A 22 -8.01 8.78 17.42
C VAL A 22 -6.56 8.35 17.61
N LEU A 23 -6.23 7.07 17.42
CA LEU A 23 -4.86 6.58 17.57
C LEU A 23 -3.91 7.13 16.49
N TYR A 24 -4.37 7.24 15.24
CA TYR A 24 -3.59 7.75 14.10
C TYR A 24 -3.41 9.27 14.12
N THR A 25 -4.45 10.03 14.50
CA THR A 25 -4.34 11.50 14.64
C THR A 25 -3.44 11.91 15.80
N ASP A 26 -3.51 11.22 16.94
CA ASP A 26 -2.61 11.49 18.07
C ASP A 26 -1.14 11.15 17.73
N LEU A 27 -0.88 10.12 16.93
CA LEU A 27 0.48 9.78 16.48
C LEU A 27 1.07 10.86 15.56
N LEU A 28 0.25 11.39 14.63
CA LEU A 28 0.63 12.44 13.68
C LEU A 28 0.85 13.80 14.36
N ILE A 29 0.01 14.16 15.33
CA ILE A 29 0.00 15.50 15.94
C ILE A 29 0.98 15.61 17.12
N LYS A 30 1.17 14.54 17.92
CA LYS A 30 2.02 14.60 19.12
C LYS A 30 3.49 14.26 18.87
N GLN A 31 3.81 13.51 17.81
CA GLN A 31 5.20 13.16 17.50
C GLN A 31 5.62 13.83 16.20
N LYS A 32 6.47 14.87 16.29
CA LYS A 32 7.32 15.38 15.19
C LYS A 32 8.24 14.28 14.63
N ARG A 33 7.69 13.21 14.06
CA ARG A 33 8.43 12.02 13.61
C ARG A 33 7.90 11.51 12.28
N ASN A 34 8.86 11.07 11.46
CA ASN A 34 8.69 10.59 10.10
C ASN A 34 7.64 9.47 10.03
N LEU A 35 6.45 9.77 9.49
CA LEU A 35 5.49 8.76 9.10
C LEU A 35 5.97 8.10 7.81
N SER A 36 5.80 6.79 7.70
CA SER A 36 6.00 6.02 6.46
C SER A 36 4.89 4.99 6.37
N VAL A 37 4.45 4.71 5.14
CA VAL A 37 3.29 3.85 4.87
C VAL A 37 3.77 2.63 4.10
N VAL A 38 3.41 1.46 4.61
CA VAL A 38 3.60 0.18 3.91
C VAL A 38 2.23 -0.37 3.58
N LEU A 39 1.92 -0.48 2.30
CA LEU A 39 0.66 -1.03 1.77
C LEU A 39 0.92 -2.42 1.22
N VAL A 40 0.22 -3.44 1.73
CA VAL A 40 0.33 -4.82 1.26
C VAL A 40 -0.91 -5.20 0.46
N LEU A 41 -0.71 -5.57 -0.80
CA LEU A 41 -1.75 -5.99 -1.74
C LEU A 41 -1.64 -7.49 -2.01
N ASP A 42 -2.77 -8.18 -2.13
CA ASP A 42 -2.81 -9.60 -2.48
C ASP A 42 -2.80 -9.76 -4.01
N LEU A 43 -1.70 -10.28 -4.57
CA LEU A 43 -1.59 -10.46 -6.02
C LEU A 43 -2.43 -11.63 -6.54
N SER A 44 -2.93 -12.53 -5.68
CA SER A 44 -3.79 -13.63 -6.13
C SER A 44 -5.23 -13.17 -6.42
N LYS A 45 -5.60 -11.95 -6.04
CA LYS A 45 -6.96 -11.41 -6.14
C LYS A 45 -7.00 -10.09 -6.90
N ALA A 46 -6.87 -10.15 -8.21
CA ALA A 46 -6.86 -8.96 -9.08
C ALA A 46 -8.17 -8.15 -9.01
N GLU A 47 -9.28 -8.84 -8.75
CA GLU A 47 -10.64 -8.30 -8.58
C GLU A 47 -10.82 -7.44 -7.32
N GLU A 48 -9.98 -7.59 -6.30
CA GLU A 48 -10.05 -6.78 -5.07
C GLU A 48 -8.94 -5.70 -5.02
N LEU A 49 -7.92 -5.84 -5.87
CA LEU A 49 -6.63 -5.16 -5.73
C LEU A 49 -6.74 -3.64 -5.89
N TRP A 50 -7.39 -3.15 -6.96
CA TRP A 50 -7.47 -1.71 -7.20
C TRP A 50 -8.33 -1.03 -6.15
N TYR A 51 -9.50 -1.61 -5.87
CA TYR A 51 -10.42 -1.09 -4.86
C TYR A 51 -9.76 -0.98 -3.48
N THR A 52 -9.09 -2.04 -3.04
CA THR A 52 -8.38 -2.09 -1.75
C THR A 52 -7.31 -1.02 -1.68
N MET A 53 -6.47 -0.94 -2.72
CA MET A 53 -5.40 0.05 -2.79
C MET A 53 -5.94 1.49 -2.74
N GLN A 54 -6.92 1.82 -3.58
CA GLN A 54 -7.48 3.17 -3.66
C GLN A 54 -8.10 3.57 -2.32
N THR A 55 -8.94 2.71 -1.74
CA THR A 55 -9.60 2.95 -0.46
C THR A 55 -8.60 3.22 0.67
N LEU A 56 -7.54 2.41 0.76
CA LEU A 56 -6.53 2.55 1.80
C LEU A 56 -5.69 3.82 1.62
N LEU A 57 -5.24 4.11 0.39
CA LEU A 57 -4.46 5.32 0.12
C LEU A 57 -5.28 6.59 0.37
N ASP A 58 -6.55 6.62 -0.03
CA ASP A 58 -7.44 7.76 0.21
C ASP A 58 -7.74 7.93 1.70
N ALA A 59 -7.92 6.84 2.44
CA ALA A 59 -8.10 6.90 3.89
C ALA A 59 -6.87 7.50 4.58
N VAL A 60 -5.67 7.08 4.19
CA VAL A 60 -4.41 7.62 4.74
C VAL A 60 -4.24 9.10 4.38
N LYS A 61 -4.47 9.49 3.11
CA LYS A 61 -4.42 10.91 2.69
C LYS A 61 -5.36 11.77 3.53
N LYS A 62 -6.62 11.34 3.70
CA LYS A 62 -7.60 12.05 4.54
C LYS A 62 -7.13 12.22 5.98
N GLN A 63 -6.44 11.23 6.56
CA GLN A 63 -5.89 11.37 7.92
C GLN A 63 -4.73 12.37 7.98
N ILE A 64 -3.86 12.37 6.96
CA ILE A 64 -2.76 13.33 6.86
C ILE A 64 -3.32 14.75 6.71
N ASP A 65 -4.28 14.96 5.81
CA ASP A 65 -4.91 16.26 5.59
C ASP A 65 -5.56 16.78 6.87
N HIS A 66 -6.32 15.93 7.58
CA HIS A 66 -6.91 16.29 8.86
C HIS A 66 -5.86 16.62 9.95
N ALA A 67 -4.74 15.90 9.98
CA ALA A 67 -3.65 16.21 10.91
C ALA A 67 -2.95 17.55 10.57
N LEU A 68 -2.82 17.88 9.28
CA LEU A 68 -2.29 19.17 8.83
C LEU A 68 -3.23 20.31 9.23
N GLU A 69 -4.54 20.15 9.06
CA GLU A 69 -5.54 21.13 9.50
C GLU A 69 -5.46 21.39 11.01
N LEU A 70 -5.26 20.34 11.81
CA LEU A 70 -5.12 20.44 13.27
C LEU A 70 -3.80 21.09 13.71
N SER A 71 -2.74 21.01 12.90
CA SER A 71 -1.42 21.57 13.23
C SER A 71 -1.40 23.10 13.29
N LYS A 72 -2.36 23.77 12.62
CA LYS A 72 -2.45 25.24 12.47
C LYS A 72 -1.20 25.93 11.90
N ASP A 73 -0.22 25.17 11.38
CA ASP A 73 0.94 25.69 10.67
C ASP A 73 0.62 25.79 9.17
N PRO A 74 0.50 27.01 8.61
CA PRO A 74 0.17 27.19 7.20
C PRO A 74 1.25 26.65 6.25
N GLU A 75 2.49 26.50 6.71
CA GLU A 75 3.61 25.99 5.91
C GLU A 75 3.78 24.47 6.02
N ALA A 76 3.13 23.80 6.98
CA ALA A 76 3.32 22.38 7.23
C ALA A 76 3.02 21.53 5.98
N ARG A 77 1.98 21.90 5.23
CA ARG A 77 1.63 21.24 3.96
C ARG A 77 2.75 21.42 2.92
N ASN A 78 3.24 22.63 2.74
CA ASN A 78 4.30 22.90 1.76
C ASN A 78 5.58 22.15 2.10
N LYS A 79 6.01 22.20 3.36
CA LYS A 79 7.18 21.46 3.87
C LYS A 79 7.03 19.94 3.64
N LEU A 80 5.85 19.39 3.91
CA LEU A 80 5.57 17.97 3.68
C LEU A 80 5.72 17.58 2.20
N TYR A 81 5.16 18.38 1.29
CA TYR A 81 5.24 18.13 -0.14
C TYR A 81 6.63 18.43 -0.74
N GLU A 82 7.40 19.35 -0.16
CA GLU A 82 8.82 19.55 -0.51
C GLU A 82 9.65 18.31 -0.20
N VAL A 83 9.50 17.75 1.01
CA VAL A 83 10.11 16.46 1.39
C VAL A 83 9.57 15.32 0.53
N ALA A 84 8.32 15.39 0.07
CA ALA A 84 7.77 14.42 -0.85
C ALA A 84 8.45 14.45 -2.22
N ARG A 85 8.67 15.65 -2.77
CA ARG A 85 9.35 15.87 -4.04
C ARG A 85 10.83 15.52 -4.00
N SER A 86 11.50 15.67 -2.85
CA SER A 86 12.93 15.33 -2.72
C SER A 86 13.22 13.83 -2.88
N ARG A 87 12.18 12.97 -2.89
CA ARG A 87 12.32 11.53 -3.21
C ARG A 87 12.44 11.26 -4.71
N ILE A 88 12.08 12.22 -5.54
CA ILE A 88 12.23 12.14 -6.99
C ILE A 88 13.64 12.68 -7.32
N PRO A 89 14.44 11.95 -8.10
CA PRO A 89 15.75 12.44 -8.52
C PRO A 89 15.65 13.78 -9.26
N ASN A 90 16.61 14.68 -9.00
CA ASN A 90 16.69 15.94 -9.71
C ASN A 90 16.86 15.69 -11.22
N GLY A 91 16.04 16.36 -12.04
CA GLY A 91 16.08 16.21 -13.50
C GLY A 91 15.41 14.95 -14.04
N HIS A 92 14.63 14.23 -13.22
CA HIS A 92 13.84 13.09 -13.67
C HIS A 92 12.84 13.52 -14.78
N GLU A 93 12.77 12.77 -15.87
CA GLU A 93 11.96 13.09 -17.06
C GLU A 93 10.48 13.30 -16.74
N ASP A 94 9.94 12.46 -15.86
CA ASP A 94 8.52 12.50 -15.45
C ASP A 94 8.21 13.47 -14.30
N SER A 95 9.14 14.33 -13.87
CA SER A 95 8.98 15.15 -12.65
C SER A 95 7.70 15.99 -12.61
N SER A 96 7.18 16.41 -13.77
CA SER A 96 5.95 17.21 -13.89
C SER A 96 4.67 16.38 -13.80
N ALA A 97 4.74 15.08 -14.11
CA ALA A 97 3.59 14.17 -14.14
C ALA A 97 3.46 13.30 -12.87
N ILE A 98 4.51 13.25 -12.05
CA ILE A 98 4.49 12.56 -10.75
C ILE A 98 3.77 13.43 -9.71
N GLU A 99 2.85 12.80 -8.97
CA GLU A 99 2.14 13.39 -7.84
C GLU A 99 2.55 12.65 -6.56
N PRO A 100 3.68 13.03 -5.93
CA PRO A 100 4.27 12.24 -4.86
C PRO A 100 3.33 12.13 -3.66
N PHE A 101 3.24 10.93 -3.06
CA PHE A 101 2.47 10.72 -1.84
C PHE A 101 3.03 11.60 -0.70
N PRO A 102 2.23 12.16 0.21
CA PRO A 102 2.76 13.12 1.19
C PRO A 102 3.85 12.55 2.11
N VAL A 103 3.83 11.24 2.35
CA VAL A 103 4.82 10.51 3.16
C VAL A 103 5.46 9.38 2.35
N PRO A 104 6.64 8.86 2.73
CA PRO A 104 7.21 7.68 2.08
C PRO A 104 6.21 6.52 2.00
N LEU A 105 6.08 5.93 0.81
CA LEU A 105 5.13 4.84 0.52
C LEU A 105 5.87 3.64 -0.09
N LEU A 106 5.68 2.46 0.50
CA LEU A 106 6.11 1.17 -0.04
C LEU A 106 4.88 0.32 -0.35
N ILE A 107 4.69 -0.03 -1.60
CA ILE A 107 3.66 -0.96 -2.07
C ILE A 107 4.29 -2.35 -2.16
N ILE A 108 3.69 -3.33 -1.48
CA ILE A 108 4.13 -4.71 -1.46
C ILE A 108 3.06 -5.58 -2.12
N GLY A 109 3.39 -6.24 -3.23
CA GLY A 109 2.58 -7.31 -3.80
C GLY A 109 2.91 -8.63 -3.11
N SER A 110 1.98 -9.16 -2.32
CA SER A 110 2.10 -10.45 -1.62
C SER A 110 1.58 -11.62 -2.47
N LYS A 111 1.84 -12.86 -2.03
CA LYS A 111 1.47 -14.10 -2.73
C LYS A 111 2.01 -14.20 -4.16
N TYR A 112 3.23 -13.70 -4.38
CA TYR A 112 3.89 -13.80 -5.68
C TYR A 112 4.00 -15.24 -6.20
N ASP A 113 4.08 -16.23 -5.30
CA ASP A 113 4.12 -17.65 -5.65
C ASP A 113 2.86 -18.15 -6.38
N LEU A 114 1.70 -17.55 -6.10
CA LEU A 114 0.45 -17.82 -6.82
C LEU A 114 0.41 -17.00 -8.11
N PHE A 115 0.73 -15.70 -7.99
CA PHE A 115 0.70 -14.76 -9.11
C PHE A 115 1.63 -15.15 -10.26
N GLN A 116 2.81 -15.72 -9.99
CA GLN A 116 3.77 -16.09 -11.04
C GLN A 116 3.22 -17.14 -12.02
N GLY A 117 2.24 -17.95 -11.59
CA GLY A 117 1.59 -18.99 -12.40
C GLY A 117 0.38 -18.50 -13.20
N GLU A 118 -0.02 -17.24 -13.06
CA GLU A 118 -1.14 -16.64 -13.79
C GLU A 118 -0.81 -16.41 -15.28
N ASP A 119 -1.86 -16.21 -16.07
CA ASP A 119 -1.72 -15.94 -17.50
C ASP A 119 -0.83 -14.73 -17.79
N PHE A 120 -0.05 -14.81 -18.86
CA PHE A 120 0.88 -13.74 -19.24
C PHE A 120 0.20 -12.37 -19.36
N GLN A 121 -1.00 -12.31 -19.95
CA GLN A 121 -1.73 -11.05 -20.11
C GLN A 121 -2.14 -10.46 -18.76
N LYS A 122 -2.65 -11.30 -17.83
CA LYS A 122 -3.02 -10.89 -16.47
C LYS A 122 -1.80 -10.38 -15.71
N ARG A 123 -0.69 -11.11 -15.73
CA ARG A 123 0.57 -10.70 -15.08
C ARG A 123 1.10 -9.39 -15.65
N LYS A 124 1.13 -9.27 -16.97
CA LYS A 124 1.61 -8.06 -17.65
C LYS A 124 0.79 -6.83 -17.28
N LEU A 125 -0.54 -6.93 -17.33
CA LEU A 125 -1.43 -5.83 -16.96
C LEU A 125 -1.22 -5.41 -15.50
N MET A 126 -1.27 -6.37 -14.57
CA MET A 126 -1.11 -6.09 -13.14
C MET A 126 0.23 -5.43 -12.82
N CYS A 127 1.33 -5.96 -13.35
CA CYS A 127 2.66 -5.40 -13.17
C CYS A 127 2.74 -3.98 -13.73
N LYS A 128 2.23 -3.73 -14.94
CA LYS A 128 2.22 -2.38 -15.53
C LYS A 128 1.38 -1.39 -14.73
N SER A 129 0.18 -1.78 -14.31
CA SER A 129 -0.70 -0.93 -13.50
C SER A 129 -0.05 -0.57 -12.17
N LEU A 130 0.46 -1.56 -11.44
CA LEU A 130 1.14 -1.34 -10.16
C LEU A 130 2.40 -0.48 -10.30
N ARG A 131 3.18 -0.68 -11.36
CA ARG A 131 4.34 0.18 -11.68
C ARG A 131 3.92 1.61 -11.93
N TYR A 132 2.88 1.83 -12.75
CA TYR A 132 2.34 3.16 -13.02
C TYR A 132 1.91 3.85 -11.72
N ILE A 133 1.12 3.17 -10.89
CA ILE A 133 0.66 3.70 -9.61
C ILE A 133 1.83 4.06 -8.69
N ALA A 134 2.80 3.15 -8.54
CA ALA A 134 3.96 3.37 -7.69
C ALA A 134 4.78 4.57 -8.18
N HIS A 135 5.00 4.68 -9.49
CA HIS A 135 5.72 5.78 -10.09
C HIS A 135 5.00 7.12 -9.91
N THR A 136 3.69 7.17 -10.20
CA THR A 136 2.86 8.36 -9.99
C THR A 136 2.95 8.87 -8.56
N TYR A 137 3.00 7.98 -7.56
CA TYR A 137 3.08 8.36 -6.16
C TYR A 137 4.50 8.53 -5.60
N ALA A 138 5.53 8.45 -6.45
CA ALA A 138 6.94 8.39 -6.02
C ALA A 138 7.16 7.36 -4.89
N ALA A 139 6.55 6.19 -5.06
CA ALA A 139 6.55 5.07 -4.13
C ALA A 139 7.49 3.96 -4.59
N SER A 140 7.92 3.11 -3.65
CA SER A 140 8.62 1.88 -3.99
C SER A 140 7.63 0.74 -4.19
N LEU A 141 7.92 -0.19 -5.10
CA LEU A 141 7.11 -1.37 -5.41
C LEU A 141 7.93 -2.64 -5.30
N MET A 142 7.47 -3.61 -4.50
CA MET A 142 8.18 -4.88 -4.30
C MET A 142 7.24 -6.06 -4.25
N PHE A 143 7.58 -7.15 -4.91
CA PHE A 143 6.84 -8.41 -4.83
C PHE A 143 7.48 -9.38 -3.86
N THR A 144 6.65 -10.09 -3.12
CA THR A 144 7.06 -11.05 -2.11
C THR A 144 6.12 -12.24 -2.02
N SER A 145 6.64 -13.33 -1.47
CA SER A 145 5.89 -14.54 -1.15
C SER A 145 6.32 -15.04 0.21
N SER A 146 5.35 -15.52 1.00
CA SER A 146 5.64 -16.21 2.27
C SER A 146 6.49 -17.47 2.08
N LYS A 147 6.53 -18.02 0.85
CA LYS A 147 7.32 -19.21 0.50
C LYS A 147 8.76 -18.89 0.06
N SER A 148 9.15 -17.61 0.01
CA SER A 148 10.50 -17.20 -0.42
C SER A 148 11.16 -16.29 0.60
N GLU A 149 12.04 -16.87 1.42
CA GLU A 149 12.81 -16.15 2.44
C GLU A 149 13.68 -15.03 1.84
N THR A 150 14.22 -15.26 0.65
CA THR A 150 14.99 -14.26 -0.10
C THR A 150 14.16 -13.01 -0.42
N LEU A 151 12.90 -13.17 -0.85
CA LEU A 151 12.02 -12.03 -1.15
C LEU A 151 11.57 -11.31 0.12
N ILE A 152 11.27 -12.05 1.19
CA ILE A 152 10.94 -11.49 2.50
C ILE A 152 12.10 -10.63 3.03
N THR A 153 13.33 -11.14 2.91
CA THR A 153 14.53 -10.42 3.36
C THR A 153 14.71 -9.11 2.59
N LYS A 154 14.54 -9.12 1.27
CA LYS A 154 14.58 -7.90 0.44
C LYS A 154 13.56 -6.85 0.89
N VAL A 155 12.32 -7.27 1.18
CA VAL A 155 11.29 -6.38 1.69
C VAL A 155 11.67 -5.81 3.07
N ARG A 156 12.16 -6.63 4.00
CA ARG A 156 12.59 -6.17 5.34
C ARG A 156 13.72 -5.14 5.27
N VAL A 157 14.71 -5.38 4.42
CA VAL A 157 15.81 -4.42 4.17
C VAL A 157 15.24 -3.10 3.63
N SER A 158 14.25 -3.17 2.75
CA SER A 158 13.66 -1.98 2.13
C SER A 158 12.77 -1.18 3.09
N ILE A 159 12.02 -1.85 3.96
CA ILE A 159 11.31 -1.21 5.07
C ILE A 159 12.31 -0.52 6.00
N SER A 160 13.40 -1.20 6.35
CA SER A 160 14.46 -0.63 7.18
C SER A 160 15.05 0.61 6.53
N ALA A 161 15.36 0.55 5.23
CA ALA A 161 15.91 1.69 4.50
C ALA A 161 14.96 2.89 4.47
N MET A 162 13.67 2.65 4.25
CA MET A 162 12.64 3.70 4.31
C MET A 162 12.56 4.35 5.69
N VAL A 163 12.61 3.56 6.75
CA VAL A 163 12.45 4.05 8.14
C VAL A 163 13.69 4.81 8.61
N PHE A 164 14.88 4.34 8.25
CA PHE A 164 16.15 4.94 8.66
C PHE A 164 16.69 5.99 7.68
N GLY A 165 16.00 6.21 6.56
CA GLY A 165 16.43 7.15 5.53
C GLY A 165 17.74 6.74 4.84
N THR A 166 18.05 5.44 4.80
CA THR A 166 19.23 4.95 4.08
C THR A 166 18.91 4.76 2.60
N SER A 167 19.94 4.77 1.76
CA SER A 167 19.77 4.54 0.32
C SER A 167 19.15 3.16 0.04
N CYS A 168 18.11 3.12 -0.80
CA CYS A 168 17.57 1.88 -1.36
C CYS A 168 18.60 1.23 -2.30
N SER A 169 18.45 -0.08 -2.55
CA SER A 169 19.31 -0.78 -3.53
C SER A 169 19.20 -0.13 -4.91
N LYS A 170 20.33 -0.01 -5.61
CA LYS A 170 20.38 0.50 -7.00
C LYS A 170 19.83 -0.50 -8.02
N THR A 171 19.62 -1.75 -7.62
CA THR A 171 19.10 -2.79 -8.51
C THR A 171 17.60 -2.61 -8.71
N THR A 172 17.18 -2.39 -9.95
CA THR A 172 15.77 -2.36 -10.34
C THR A 172 15.43 -3.64 -11.11
N ILE A 173 14.32 -4.28 -10.76
CA ILE A 173 13.74 -5.44 -11.45
C ILE A 173 12.31 -5.06 -11.87
N SER A 174 12.13 -4.80 -13.16
CA SER A 174 10.86 -4.34 -13.74
C SER A 174 10.22 -5.34 -14.72
N ASP A 175 10.88 -6.48 -14.96
CA ASP A 175 10.39 -7.56 -15.81
C ASP A 175 9.18 -8.27 -15.18
N HIS A 176 8.07 -8.31 -15.91
CA HIS A 176 6.80 -8.92 -15.52
C HIS A 176 6.90 -10.44 -15.25
N ASN A 177 7.96 -11.11 -15.72
CA ASN A 177 8.24 -12.52 -15.44
C ASN A 177 9.03 -12.74 -14.14
N LYS A 178 9.49 -11.67 -13.50
CA LYS A 178 10.28 -11.70 -12.27
C LYS A 178 9.53 -10.98 -11.14
N PRO A 179 9.86 -11.27 -9.87
CA PRO A 179 9.30 -10.50 -8.77
C PRO A 179 9.78 -9.06 -8.88
N LEU A 180 8.84 -8.12 -8.98
CA LEU A 180 9.16 -6.71 -9.12
C LEU A 180 9.94 -6.22 -7.90
N TYR A 181 10.93 -5.36 -8.15
CA TYR A 181 11.71 -4.68 -7.14
C TYR A 181 12.11 -3.32 -7.70
N ILE A 182 11.43 -2.26 -7.27
CA ILE A 182 11.54 -0.92 -7.84
C ILE A 182 11.55 0.06 -6.67
N CYS A 183 12.65 0.79 -6.50
CA CYS A 183 12.72 1.87 -5.53
C CYS A 183 12.06 3.14 -6.10
N ALA A 184 11.56 4.01 -5.22
CA ALA A 184 10.99 5.30 -5.62
C ALA A 184 11.97 6.09 -6.51
N GLY A 185 11.47 6.61 -7.63
CA GLY A 185 12.25 7.41 -8.59
C GLY A 185 13.20 6.61 -9.49
N ALA A 186 13.15 5.28 -9.47
CA ALA A 186 13.97 4.42 -10.34
C ALA A 186 13.22 3.87 -11.58
N ASP A 187 11.92 4.15 -11.70
CA ASP A 187 11.09 3.75 -12.84
C ASP A 187 10.81 4.97 -13.74
N SER A 188 10.25 4.75 -14.92
CA SER A 188 9.72 5.83 -15.73
C SER A 188 8.47 5.44 -16.52
N PHE A 189 7.67 6.44 -16.87
CA PHE A 189 6.48 6.26 -17.69
C PHE A 189 6.83 5.68 -19.07
N GLU A 190 7.95 6.07 -19.66
CA GLU A 190 8.47 5.46 -20.90
C GLU A 190 8.80 3.97 -20.71
N SER A 191 9.50 3.61 -19.63
CA SER A 191 9.86 2.22 -19.31
C SER A 191 8.64 1.33 -19.05
N ILE A 192 7.61 1.87 -18.41
CA ILE A 192 6.33 1.18 -18.20
C ILE A 192 5.65 0.94 -19.55
N GLY A 193 5.73 1.94 -20.44
CA GLY A 193 5.21 1.90 -21.79
C GLY A 193 3.68 1.86 -21.85
N SER A 194 3.14 1.79 -23.06
CA SER A 194 1.69 1.77 -23.27
C SER A 194 1.06 0.42 -22.85
N PHE A 195 -0.24 0.46 -22.58
CA PHE A 195 -1.08 -0.68 -22.17
C PHE A 195 -1.72 -1.38 -23.39
N THR A 196 -1.20 -1.13 -24.60
CA THR A 196 -1.69 -1.55 -25.93
C THR A 196 -1.94 -3.03 -26.17
N THR A 197 -1.50 -3.94 -25.32
CA THR A 197 -1.61 -5.38 -25.61
C THR A 197 -2.96 -6.00 -25.24
N LEU A 198 -3.97 -5.18 -25.01
CA LEU A 198 -5.28 -5.62 -24.52
C LEU A 198 -6.42 -4.93 -25.29
N ASN A 199 -6.59 -5.26 -26.58
CA ASN A 199 -7.74 -4.90 -27.43
C ASN A 199 -8.31 -3.47 -27.39
N VAL A 200 -7.56 -2.50 -26.87
CA VAL A 200 -7.91 -1.08 -26.90
C VAL A 200 -6.85 -0.39 -27.76
N GLU A 201 -7.28 0.20 -28.87
CA GLU A 201 -6.48 0.88 -29.90
C GLU A 201 -5.69 2.10 -29.40
N ASN A 202 -5.56 2.30 -28.08
CA ASN A 202 -4.84 3.41 -27.50
C ASN A 202 -3.33 3.10 -27.46
N LYS A 203 -2.66 3.43 -28.58
CA LYS A 203 -1.19 3.44 -28.73
C LYS A 203 -0.46 4.41 -27.81
N THR A 204 -1.19 5.22 -27.05
CA THR A 204 -0.65 6.27 -26.20
C THR A 204 -0.44 5.78 -24.77
N LEU A 205 0.47 6.41 -24.06
CA LEU A 205 0.65 6.18 -22.63
C LEU A 205 -0.59 6.68 -21.87
N PRO A 206 -1.03 6.01 -20.79
CA PRO A 206 -2.10 6.53 -19.95
C PRO A 206 -1.70 7.90 -19.39
N LYS A 207 -2.57 8.88 -19.55
CA LYS A 207 -2.33 10.26 -19.12
C LYS A 207 -2.71 10.52 -17.66
N SER A 208 -3.39 9.57 -17.00
CA SER A 208 -3.84 9.71 -15.63
C SER A 208 -4.04 8.35 -14.94
N LEU A 209 -4.06 8.38 -13.61
CA LEU A 209 -4.39 7.22 -12.78
C LEU A 209 -5.79 6.66 -13.08
N GLU A 210 -6.76 7.54 -13.37
CA GLU A 210 -8.12 7.14 -13.75
C GLU A 210 -8.16 6.40 -15.11
N ALA A 211 -7.30 6.76 -16.06
CA ALA A 211 -7.20 6.01 -17.31
C ALA A 211 -6.68 4.59 -17.04
N VAL A 212 -5.68 4.44 -16.17
CA VAL A 212 -5.17 3.12 -15.77
C VAL A 212 -6.22 2.33 -14.98
N LYS A 213 -6.99 2.97 -14.12
CA LYS A 213 -8.13 2.38 -13.40
C LYS A 213 -9.13 1.77 -14.36
N ASN A 214 -9.52 2.51 -15.39
CA ASN A 214 -10.51 2.06 -16.37
C ASN A 214 -9.99 0.84 -17.16
N ILE A 215 -8.72 0.86 -17.57
CA ILE A 215 -8.07 -0.27 -18.27
C ILE A 215 -7.98 -1.50 -17.35
N PHE A 216 -7.64 -1.29 -16.07
CA PHE A 216 -7.56 -2.38 -15.09
C PHE A 216 -8.94 -2.98 -14.82
N SER A 217 -9.94 -2.13 -14.59
CA SER A 217 -11.30 -2.54 -14.24
C SER A 217 -12.06 -3.17 -15.40
N SER A 218 -11.69 -2.88 -16.66
CA SER A 218 -12.25 -3.56 -17.82
C SER A 218 -11.79 -5.01 -17.96
N HIS A 219 -10.64 -5.36 -17.37
CA HIS A 219 -10.12 -6.74 -17.35
C HIS A 219 -10.44 -7.48 -16.07
N PHE A 220 -10.47 -6.76 -14.95
CA PHE A 220 -10.77 -7.30 -13.63
C PHE A 220 -11.93 -6.53 -13.03
N LEU A 221 -13.13 -7.11 -13.07
CA LEU A 221 -14.30 -6.51 -12.43
C LEU A 221 -14.00 -6.31 -10.94
N GLN A 222 -13.92 -5.05 -10.52
CA GLN A 222 -13.52 -4.73 -9.15
C GLN A 222 -14.66 -4.98 -8.18
N VAL A 223 -14.38 -5.74 -7.13
CA VAL A 223 -15.32 -6.06 -6.05
C VAL A 223 -14.83 -5.40 -4.78
N GLU A 224 -15.75 -4.80 -4.03
CA GLU A 224 -15.42 -4.33 -2.68
C GLU A 224 -15.08 -5.54 -1.80
N SER A 225 -13.89 -5.55 -1.19
CA SER A 225 -13.52 -6.57 -0.21
C SER A 225 -14.46 -6.50 0.98
N ARG A 226 -15.48 -7.37 0.98
CA ARG A 226 -16.35 -7.59 2.14
C ARG A 226 -15.60 -8.45 3.15
N ASN A 227 -14.66 -7.85 3.87
CA ASN A 227 -14.17 -8.46 5.10
C ASN A 227 -15.32 -8.42 6.10
N ILE A 228 -16.11 -9.50 6.14
CA ILE A 228 -17.15 -9.70 7.14
C ILE A 228 -16.39 -9.83 8.47
N VAL A 229 -16.32 -8.75 9.23
CA VAL A 229 -15.94 -8.85 10.64
C VAL A 229 -17.04 -9.65 11.28
N PRO A 230 -16.74 -10.76 11.95
CA PRO A 230 -17.69 -11.33 12.88
C PRO A 230 -18.08 -10.22 13.84
N GLU A 231 -19.37 -10.01 14.07
CA GLU A 231 -19.91 -8.93 14.90
C GLU A 231 -19.21 -8.84 16.29
N ASP A 232 -18.63 -9.95 16.72
CA ASP A 232 -17.73 -10.07 17.86
C ASP A 232 -16.28 -10.44 17.42
N PRO A 233 -15.29 -9.53 17.60
CA PRO A 233 -13.86 -9.79 17.33
C PRO A 233 -13.28 -10.99 18.10
N ALA A 234 -13.90 -11.39 19.21
CA ALA A 234 -13.48 -12.58 19.97
C ALA A 234 -13.73 -13.89 19.22
N ASN A 235 -14.55 -13.87 18.16
CA ASN A 235 -14.82 -15.02 17.31
C ASN A 235 -13.95 -15.04 16.04
N ASP A 236 -13.06 -14.06 15.85
CA ASP A 236 -12.16 -14.05 14.71
C ASP A 236 -11.00 -15.06 14.93
N PRO A 237 -10.82 -16.05 14.03
CA PRO A 237 -9.73 -17.01 14.12
C PRO A 237 -8.34 -16.37 14.13
N HIS A 238 -8.18 -15.16 13.60
CA HIS A 238 -6.91 -14.44 13.52
C HIS A 238 -6.54 -13.70 14.81
N PHE A 239 -7.48 -13.56 15.75
CA PHE A 239 -7.29 -12.87 17.04
C PHE A 239 -7.36 -13.83 18.24
N LYS A 240 -7.20 -15.14 18.02
CA LYS A 240 -7.13 -16.11 19.10
C LYS A 240 -5.91 -15.85 19.98
N GLU A 241 -6.16 -15.53 21.23
CA GLU A 241 -5.15 -15.34 22.26
C GLU A 241 -5.44 -16.35 23.37
N PRO A 242 -4.81 -17.56 23.33
CA PRO A 242 -5.23 -18.70 24.15
C PRO A 242 -5.34 -18.38 25.64
N ASP A 243 -4.43 -17.56 26.17
CA ASP A 243 -4.44 -17.16 27.57
C ASP A 243 -5.60 -16.21 27.90
N ILE A 244 -5.86 -15.21 27.05
CA ILE A 244 -6.96 -14.26 27.21
C ILE A 244 -8.32 -14.95 27.00
N ASP A 245 -8.41 -15.86 26.04
CA ASP A 245 -9.59 -16.65 25.75
C ASP A 245 -9.93 -17.60 26.90
N ASN A 246 -8.92 -18.24 27.48
CA ASN A 246 -9.07 -19.08 28.67
C ASN A 246 -9.52 -18.27 29.90
N MET A 247 -8.93 -17.09 30.15
CA MET A 247 -9.34 -16.20 31.23
C MET A 247 -10.77 -15.70 31.06
N ARG A 248 -11.19 -15.34 29.84
CA ARG A 248 -12.58 -14.98 29.53
C ARG A 248 -13.53 -16.15 29.74
N ALA A 249 -13.16 -17.35 29.30
CA ALA A 249 -13.98 -18.54 29.47
C ALA A 249 -14.18 -18.88 30.96
N GLN A 250 -13.13 -18.73 31.79
CA GLN A 250 -13.24 -18.88 33.24
C GLN A 250 -14.16 -17.82 33.86
N LYS A 251 -14.05 -16.56 33.43
CA LYS A 251 -14.90 -15.46 33.93
C LYS A 251 -16.38 -15.62 33.52
N LYS A 252 -16.65 -16.06 32.28
CA LYS A 252 -18.02 -16.37 31.81
C LYS A 252 -18.66 -17.51 32.61
N LYS A 253 -17.89 -18.55 32.95
CA LYS A 253 -18.34 -19.64 33.83
C LYS A 253 -18.64 -19.18 35.26
N GLY A 254 -17.98 -18.13 35.73
CA GLY A 254 -18.25 -17.52 37.05
C GLY A 254 -19.50 -16.64 37.09
N ILE A 255 -19.82 -15.95 35.99
CA ILE A 255 -20.95 -15.01 35.92
C ILE A 255 -22.31 -15.73 35.73
N GLY A 256 -22.32 -16.93 35.15
CA GLY A 256 -23.55 -17.75 35.04
C GLY A 256 -23.92 -18.54 36.31
N ARG A 257 -23.24 -18.29 37.43
CA ARG A 257 -23.46 -18.96 38.73
C ARG A 257 -23.92 -17.99 39.83
N ILE A 258 -24.43 -16.82 39.46
CA ILE A 258 -25.05 -15.85 40.37
C ILE A 258 -26.51 -15.69 39.95
#